data_AF-A0AAW9RDE6-F1
#
_entry.id   AF-A0AAW9RDE6-F1
#
_cell.length_a   1.000
_cell.length_b   1.000
_cell.length_c   1.000
_cell.angle_alpha   90.00
_cell.angle_beta   90.00
_cell.angle_gamma   90.00
#
_symmetry.space_group_name_H-M   'P 1'
#
loop_
_entity.id
_entity.type
_entity.pdbx_description
1 polymer ?
#
loop_
_entity_poly.entity_id
_entity_poly.type
_entity_poly.pdbx_seq_one_letter_code
_entity_poly.pdbx_strand_id
1 'polypeptide(L)'
;MRWRTGCRRALTARPRAGRIGPTVSSVRWFCAGYCTSVAFLAKSNWVRTWQPAVFPHTPGWNAQAPLLVRRNPGSASRLSNPGAALVTEPRAEADTYRVFDLLVRSELPLPLPPVPGQNKADLDIFVGDEPGTDATGFTWFNEWKGTDGQVSLAAARNGGAYLLRFPDLADFHIGSDLGTITVRSAQNAAQDFLAHLLIDQVIPRVLNQKGLLVVHASAVALPCGRVIAFVGRGGLGKSTLAAALVVRGSKLVTDDCLVLDRESGAITGRPPYGSLRLWPDSIAALFDRNNAFRPISESAEKFQWIPETRDSGSSAHALSALFVLDEPDADGGPEQPRMVPLSGSGASMAIIESLFVLDIDNADVVGRNVRGAAALVASRLPVFRFSYTRRYESLAAACGFVEAQAQAASGMIPAN
;
A
#
# COMPACT_ATOMS: atom_id res chain seq x y z
N MET A 1 11.87 -42.02 40.25
CA MET A 1 11.75 -43.47 40.54
C MET A 1 10.37 -43.97 40.10
N ARG A 2 10.19 -45.30 39.96
CA ARG A 2 9.03 -45.96 39.33
C ARG A 2 7.69 -45.68 40.03
N TRP A 3 6.58 -45.72 39.26
CA TRP A 3 5.44 -46.61 39.56
C TRP A 3 4.80 -47.20 38.29
N ARG A 4 4.30 -48.44 38.42
CA ARG A 4 3.72 -49.37 37.42
C ARG A 4 2.48 -50.04 38.06
N THR A 5 1.46 -50.55 37.38
CA THR A 5 0.95 -50.52 35.97
C THR A 5 -0.48 -51.09 36.02
N GLY A 6 -1.43 -50.58 35.24
CA GLY A 6 -2.83 -51.03 35.38
C GLY A 6 -3.69 -50.91 34.11
N CYS A 7 -3.62 -51.91 33.23
CA CYS A 7 -4.47 -52.01 32.04
C CYS A 7 -5.58 -53.06 32.27
N ARG A 8 -6.84 -52.75 31.92
CA ARG A 8 -7.84 -53.76 31.50
C ARG A 8 -8.70 -53.22 30.36
N ARG A 9 -8.89 -54.04 29.33
CA ARG A 9 -9.81 -53.84 28.20
C ARG A 9 -11.03 -54.76 28.33
N ALA A 10 -12.17 -54.27 27.84
CA ALA A 10 -13.15 -55.04 27.05
C ALA A 10 -13.63 -54.06 25.95
N LEU A 11 -13.49 -54.31 24.65
CA LEU A 11 -14.25 -55.27 23.81
C LEU A 11 -15.77 -54.96 23.84
N THR A 12 -16.48 -54.69 22.73
CA THR A 12 -16.09 -54.42 21.32
C THR A 12 -17.34 -53.89 20.58
N ALA A 13 -17.26 -52.75 19.88
CA ALA A 13 -18.27 -52.37 18.87
C ALA A 13 -17.74 -51.31 17.88
N ARG A 14 -17.80 -51.61 16.58
CA ARG A 14 -17.58 -50.72 15.42
C ARG A 14 -18.25 -51.38 14.20
N PRO A 15 -18.60 -50.65 13.14
CA PRO A 15 -19.15 -49.28 13.12
C PRO A 15 -20.36 -49.17 12.15
N ARG A 16 -21.05 -48.02 12.12
CA ARG A 16 -21.62 -47.50 10.86
C ARG A 16 -21.70 -45.96 10.87
N ALA A 17 -21.62 -45.39 9.67
CA ALA A 17 -21.27 -44.00 9.40
C ALA A 17 -22.35 -42.98 9.78
N GLY A 18 -21.92 -41.73 10.01
CA GLY A 18 -22.80 -40.59 10.32
C GLY A 18 -22.04 -39.36 10.83
N ARG A 19 -21.01 -38.89 10.12
CA ARG A 19 -20.30 -37.66 10.49
C ARG A 19 -21.09 -36.43 10.04
N ILE A 20 -21.51 -35.60 11.00
CA ILE A 20 -21.67 -34.16 10.81
C ILE A 20 -20.87 -33.50 11.93
N GLY A 21 -19.70 -32.97 11.59
CA GLY A 21 -18.90 -32.09 12.44
C GLY A 21 -19.02 -30.65 11.91
N PRO A 22 -18.73 -29.62 12.73
CA PRO A 22 -18.80 -28.24 12.29
C PRO A 22 -17.83 -28.01 11.13
N THR A 23 -18.32 -27.37 10.07
CA THR A 23 -17.49 -26.91 8.96
C THR A 23 -16.50 -25.87 9.48
N VAL A 24 -15.22 -26.25 9.54
CA VAL A 24 -14.12 -25.29 9.65
C VAL A 24 -14.17 -24.44 8.39
N SER A 25 -14.66 -23.21 8.51
CA SER A 25 -14.65 -22.22 7.45
C SER A 25 -13.19 -21.87 7.13
N SER A 26 -12.68 -22.41 6.03
CA SER A 26 -11.37 -22.04 5.50
C SER A 26 -11.39 -20.56 5.13
N VAL A 27 -10.77 -19.72 5.96
CA VAL A 27 -10.60 -18.28 5.69
C VAL A 27 -9.75 -18.15 4.43
N ARG A 28 -10.39 -17.78 3.31
CA ARG A 28 -9.71 -17.44 2.07
C ARG A 28 -9.35 -15.97 2.13
N TRP A 29 -8.06 -15.69 2.26
CA TRP A 29 -7.50 -14.34 2.16
C TRP A 29 -7.64 -13.83 0.73
N PHE A 30 -8.71 -13.09 0.45
CA PHE A 30 -8.82 -12.26 -0.76
C PHE A 30 -8.11 -10.93 -0.50
N CYS A 31 -7.40 -10.41 -1.50
CA CYS A 31 -6.58 -9.22 -1.32
C CYS A 31 -6.68 -8.28 -2.53
N ALA A 32 -7.27 -7.11 -2.35
CA ALA A 32 -7.09 -6.04 -3.32
C ALA A 32 -5.59 -5.76 -3.51
N GLY A 33 -5.10 -6.05 -4.71
CA GLY A 33 -3.67 -6.16 -4.99
C GLY A 33 -3.03 -4.80 -5.15
N TYR A 34 -2.51 -4.30 -4.03
CA TYR A 34 -1.69 -3.11 -3.95
C TYR A 34 -0.30 -3.51 -3.42
N CYS A 35 0.74 -3.12 -4.16
CA CYS A 35 2.16 -3.51 -4.00
C CYS A 35 2.51 -5.01 -4.23
N THR A 36 2.78 -5.32 -5.51
CA THR A 36 3.74 -6.36 -5.91
C THR A 36 4.89 -5.75 -6.73
N SER A 37 5.99 -5.39 -6.07
CA SER A 37 7.25 -4.91 -6.69
C SER A 37 8.10 -6.04 -7.31
N VAL A 38 7.51 -7.21 -7.56
CA VAL A 38 8.20 -8.46 -7.97
C VAL A 38 8.86 -8.36 -9.35
N ALA A 39 8.49 -7.35 -10.17
CA ALA A 39 9.13 -7.06 -11.44
C ALA A 39 10.64 -6.74 -11.34
N PHE A 40 11.13 -6.31 -10.16
CA PHE A 40 12.53 -5.93 -9.93
C PHE A 40 13.53 -7.05 -10.29
N LEU A 41 13.19 -8.31 -10.00
CA LEU A 41 14.05 -9.48 -10.28
C LEU A 41 13.75 -10.16 -11.62
N ALA A 42 12.56 -9.96 -12.19
CA ALA A 42 12.16 -10.62 -13.45
C ALA A 42 12.72 -9.93 -14.70
N LYS A 43 12.94 -8.61 -14.67
CA LYS A 43 13.50 -7.82 -15.78
C LYS A 43 15.02 -7.62 -15.70
N SER A 44 15.64 -7.79 -14.54
CA SER A 44 17.08 -7.52 -14.36
C SER A 44 17.93 -8.76 -14.70
N ASN A 45 18.73 -8.67 -15.77
CA ASN A 45 19.48 -9.77 -16.37
C ASN A 45 20.74 -10.21 -15.55
N TRP A 46 20.71 -10.04 -14.22
CA TRP A 46 21.90 -9.97 -13.35
C TRP A 46 22.22 -11.24 -12.54
N VAL A 47 21.44 -12.32 -12.68
CA VAL A 47 21.81 -13.66 -12.16
C VAL A 47 21.49 -14.74 -13.20
N ARG A 48 22.44 -15.01 -14.11
CA ARG A 48 22.40 -16.16 -15.03
C ARG A 48 23.32 -17.29 -14.56
N THR A 49 22.79 -18.19 -13.73
CA THR A 49 23.12 -19.62 -13.73
C THR A 49 21.91 -20.40 -13.19
N TRP A 50 21.68 -21.59 -13.73
CA TRP A 50 20.55 -22.54 -13.49
C TRP A 50 19.41 -22.57 -14.52
N GLN A 51 19.55 -23.52 -15.44
CA GLN A 51 18.54 -24.31 -16.18
C GLN A 51 19.01 -25.79 -16.07
N PRO A 52 18.20 -26.83 -16.38
CA PRO A 52 16.96 -26.85 -17.18
C PRO A 52 15.76 -27.49 -16.40
N ALA A 53 14.53 -27.64 -16.91
CA ALA A 53 14.12 -28.49 -18.03
C ALA A 53 12.82 -28.06 -18.74
N VAL A 54 12.62 -28.58 -19.95
CA VAL A 54 11.58 -28.25 -20.94
C VAL A 54 10.59 -29.42 -21.10
N PHE A 55 9.40 -29.16 -21.68
CA PHE A 55 8.51 -30.01 -22.51
C PHE A 55 7.01 -29.90 -22.10
N PRO A 56 6.03 -30.13 -23.00
CA PRO A 56 5.82 -29.42 -24.27
C PRO A 56 4.37 -28.90 -24.46
N HIS A 57 4.13 -28.14 -25.53
CA HIS A 57 2.80 -27.71 -25.99
C HIS A 57 1.90 -28.86 -26.46
N THR A 58 0.58 -28.63 -26.48
CA THR A 58 -0.28 -28.98 -27.63
C THR A 58 -1.52 -28.07 -27.69
N PRO A 59 -2.13 -27.81 -28.88
CA PRO A 59 -3.08 -26.70 -29.05
C PRO A 59 -4.52 -27.12 -29.41
N GLY A 60 -5.44 -26.16 -29.29
CA GLY A 60 -6.64 -26.06 -30.13
C GLY A 60 -7.96 -25.96 -29.38
N TRP A 61 -8.81 -25.02 -29.80
CA TRP A 61 -10.04 -25.31 -30.55
C TRP A 61 -10.61 -24.01 -31.16
N ASN A 62 -11.52 -24.14 -32.12
CA ASN A 62 -11.79 -23.13 -33.15
C ASN A 62 -13.26 -22.66 -33.14
N ALA A 63 -13.50 -21.39 -33.50
CA ALA A 63 -14.79 -20.79 -33.90
C ALA A 63 -15.92 -20.76 -32.81
N GLN A 64 -16.83 -19.78 -32.75
CA GLN A 64 -17.53 -19.08 -33.83
C GLN A 64 -17.94 -17.65 -33.42
N ALA A 65 -17.96 -16.72 -34.38
CA ALA A 65 -18.73 -15.48 -34.27
C ALA A 65 -20.17 -15.71 -34.73
N PRO A 66 -21.13 -14.85 -34.32
CA PRO A 66 -21.94 -14.25 -35.38
C PRO A 66 -22.38 -12.78 -35.18
N LEU A 67 -22.59 -12.15 -36.33
CA LEU A 67 -23.62 -11.15 -36.65
C LEU A 67 -23.55 -9.71 -36.10
N LEU A 68 -22.95 -8.87 -36.96
CA LEU A 68 -23.40 -7.51 -37.29
C LEU A 68 -24.92 -7.28 -37.14
N VAL A 69 -25.26 -6.13 -36.54
CA VAL A 69 -26.49 -5.39 -36.84
C VAL A 69 -26.13 -4.01 -37.40
N ARG A 70 -26.48 -3.75 -38.66
CA ARG A 70 -26.41 -2.44 -39.32
C ARG A 70 -27.80 -1.81 -39.37
N ARG A 71 -27.92 -0.52 -39.00
CA ARG A 71 -28.91 0.50 -39.43
C ARG A 71 -28.63 1.78 -38.62
N ASN A 72 -28.76 3.00 -39.13
CA ASN A 72 -28.67 3.58 -40.49
C ASN A 72 -28.36 5.09 -40.31
N PRO A 73 -27.76 5.82 -41.26
CA PRO A 73 -27.30 7.19 -41.01
C PRO A 73 -28.44 8.22 -41.07
N GLY A 74 -28.43 9.20 -40.15
CA GLY A 74 -29.39 10.30 -40.09
C GLY A 74 -28.71 11.66 -40.16
N SER A 75 -28.87 12.35 -41.29
CA SER A 75 -28.77 13.81 -41.53
C SER A 75 -27.74 14.64 -40.74
N ALA A 76 -26.73 15.13 -41.46
CA ALA A 76 -25.92 16.26 -41.01
C ALA A 76 -26.65 17.61 -41.19
N SER A 77 -26.45 18.55 -40.28
CA SER A 77 -26.54 19.99 -40.56
C SER A 77 -25.53 20.75 -39.71
N ARG A 78 -24.51 21.33 -40.35
CA ARG A 78 -23.57 22.25 -39.70
C ARG A 78 -24.24 23.62 -39.58
N LEU A 79 -24.20 24.21 -38.39
CA LEU A 79 -24.16 25.66 -38.23
C LEU A 79 -22.98 26.00 -37.33
N SER A 80 -21.86 26.34 -37.96
CA SER A 80 -20.67 26.87 -37.31
C SER A 80 -20.95 28.29 -36.83
N ASN A 81 -20.89 28.53 -35.52
CA ASN A 81 -21.00 29.86 -34.93
C ASN A 81 -19.62 30.33 -34.42
N PRO A 82 -18.86 31.13 -35.19
CA PRO A 82 -17.56 31.63 -34.77
C PRO A 82 -17.75 32.89 -33.90
N GLY A 83 -17.91 32.71 -32.59
CA GLY A 83 -18.13 33.85 -31.69
C GLY A 83 -18.52 33.55 -30.25
N ALA A 84 -18.76 32.27 -29.88
CA ALA A 84 -18.84 31.89 -28.48
C ALA A 84 -17.43 31.86 -27.89
N ALA A 85 -17.00 32.95 -27.26
CA ALA A 85 -15.91 32.88 -26.30
C ALA A 85 -16.27 31.80 -25.28
N LEU A 86 -15.39 30.82 -25.07
CA LEU A 86 -15.51 29.88 -23.97
C LEU A 86 -15.50 30.70 -22.70
N VAL A 87 -16.68 30.87 -22.09
CA VAL A 87 -16.80 31.29 -20.70
C VAL A 87 -16.14 30.17 -19.92
N THR A 88 -14.89 30.37 -19.55
CA THR A 88 -14.23 29.51 -18.57
C THR A 88 -15.04 29.66 -17.30
N GLU A 89 -15.82 28.62 -16.98
CA GLU A 89 -16.35 28.39 -15.64
C GLU A 89 -15.25 28.76 -14.63
N PRO A 90 -15.57 29.55 -13.58
CA PRO A 90 -14.57 29.89 -12.59
C PRO A 90 -14.03 28.59 -12.00
N ARG A 91 -12.71 28.37 -12.14
CA ARG A 91 -12.02 27.21 -11.56
C ARG A 91 -12.39 27.09 -10.09
N ALA A 92 -12.65 25.87 -9.64
CA ALA A 92 -12.93 25.58 -8.24
C ALA A 92 -11.86 26.19 -7.34
N GLU A 93 -12.28 26.78 -6.22
CA GLU A 93 -11.37 27.44 -5.29
C GLU A 93 -10.42 26.39 -4.69
N ALA A 94 -9.12 26.54 -4.98
CA ALA A 94 -8.12 25.52 -4.67
C ALA A 94 -7.51 25.75 -3.28
N ASP A 95 -7.82 24.85 -2.34
CA ASP A 95 -7.23 24.84 -1.01
C ASP A 95 -5.77 24.40 -1.04
N THR A 96 -5.00 24.82 -0.02
CA THR A 96 -3.63 24.32 0.20
C THR A 96 -3.58 23.43 1.43
N TYR A 97 -2.90 22.29 1.31
CA TYR A 97 -2.81 21.26 2.32
C TYR A 97 -1.33 20.94 2.62
N ARG A 98 -1.06 20.38 3.80
CA ARG A 98 0.24 19.78 4.12
C ARG A 98 0.17 18.27 3.93
N VAL A 99 0.88 17.74 2.93
CA VAL A 99 0.95 16.30 2.64
C VAL A 99 2.41 15.87 2.71
N PHE A 100 2.76 15.04 3.69
CA PHE A 100 4.13 14.97 4.19
C PHE A 100 4.59 16.41 4.51
N ASP A 101 5.80 16.81 4.17
CA ASP A 101 6.28 18.18 4.41
C ASP A 101 5.93 19.14 3.26
N LEU A 102 5.33 18.65 2.18
CA LEU A 102 4.97 19.43 1.01
C LEU A 102 3.79 20.35 1.28
N LEU A 103 3.81 21.54 0.68
CA LEU A 103 2.60 22.32 0.44
C LEU A 103 1.97 21.85 -0.88
N VAL A 104 0.79 21.23 -0.79
CA VAL A 104 0.03 20.73 -1.95
C VAL A 104 -1.19 21.62 -2.14
N ARG A 105 -1.27 22.35 -3.25
CA ARG A 105 -2.48 23.12 -3.61
C ARG A 105 -3.36 22.26 -4.51
N SER A 106 -4.66 22.19 -4.22
CA SER A 106 -5.55 21.21 -4.85
C SER A 106 -6.95 21.73 -5.08
N GLU A 107 -7.41 21.65 -6.34
CA GLU A 107 -8.82 21.82 -6.74
C GLU A 107 -9.69 20.63 -6.28
N LEU A 108 -9.07 19.49 -5.94
CA LEU A 108 -9.74 18.33 -5.34
C LEU A 108 -9.66 18.43 -3.80
N PRO A 109 -10.77 18.41 -3.05
CA PRO A 109 -10.74 18.41 -1.59
C PRO A 109 -9.96 17.21 -1.04
N LEU A 110 -9.04 17.45 -0.10
CA LEU A 110 -8.25 16.40 0.52
C LEU A 110 -8.75 16.11 1.95
N PRO A 111 -8.63 14.87 2.48
CA PRO A 111 -9.08 14.48 3.83
C PRO A 111 -8.24 15.07 4.99
N LEU A 112 -7.63 16.23 4.77
CA LEU A 112 -6.63 16.90 5.60
C LEU A 112 -7.12 18.32 5.95
N PRO A 113 -6.67 18.92 7.06
CA PRO A 113 -7.05 20.30 7.35
C PRO A 113 -6.33 21.24 6.36
N PRO A 114 -7.03 22.22 5.74
CA PRO A 114 -6.38 23.21 4.89
C PRO A 114 -5.46 24.12 5.73
N VAL A 115 -4.40 24.61 5.07
CA VAL A 115 -3.37 25.48 5.62
C VAL A 115 -3.47 26.84 4.88
N PRO A 116 -4.25 27.79 5.39
CA PRO A 116 -4.52 29.04 4.68
C PRO A 116 -3.28 29.96 4.58
N GLY A 117 -3.34 30.92 3.64
CA GLY A 117 -2.32 31.96 3.48
C GLY A 117 -1.00 31.52 2.84
N GLN A 118 -0.96 30.34 2.22
CA GLN A 118 0.22 29.86 1.49
C GLN A 118 0.16 30.28 0.01
N ASN A 119 1.13 31.07 -0.43
CA ASN A 119 1.19 31.58 -1.81
C ASN A 119 2.02 30.71 -2.77
N LYS A 120 2.69 29.67 -2.26
CA LYS A 120 3.53 28.75 -3.02
C LYS A 120 3.18 27.30 -2.66
N ALA A 121 3.09 26.46 -3.67
CA ALA A 121 2.98 25.01 -3.54
C ALA A 121 4.25 24.32 -4.07
N ASP A 122 4.54 23.12 -3.57
CA ASP A 122 5.55 22.19 -4.07
C ASP A 122 4.94 21.16 -5.05
N LEU A 123 3.61 21.11 -5.10
CA LEU A 123 2.78 20.28 -5.97
C LEU A 123 1.42 20.95 -6.18
N ASP A 124 1.04 21.16 -7.44
CA ASP A 124 -0.27 21.65 -7.86
C ASP A 124 -1.15 20.51 -8.39
N ILE A 125 -2.37 20.38 -7.88
CA ILE A 125 -3.37 19.39 -8.28
C ILE A 125 -4.56 20.11 -8.93
N PHE A 126 -4.80 19.79 -10.19
CA PHE A 126 -5.93 20.30 -10.96
C PHE A 126 -6.96 19.20 -11.21
N VAL A 127 -8.24 19.56 -11.26
CA VAL A 127 -9.32 18.68 -11.74
C VAL A 127 -9.55 19.01 -13.21
N GLY A 128 -9.50 17.99 -14.07
CA GLY A 128 -9.77 18.09 -15.50
C GLY A 128 -11.01 17.31 -15.92
N ASP A 129 -11.26 17.29 -17.23
CA ASP A 129 -12.34 16.52 -17.84
C ASP A 129 -12.23 15.00 -17.59
N GLU A 130 -13.25 14.25 -18.01
CA GLU A 130 -13.31 12.78 -17.96
C GLU A 130 -12.04 12.08 -18.52
N PRO A 131 -11.65 10.89 -17.99
CA PRO A 131 -10.56 10.07 -18.47
C PRO A 131 -10.64 9.84 -19.98
N GLY A 132 -9.58 10.24 -20.69
CA GLY A 132 -9.50 10.01 -22.13
C GLY A 132 -9.21 8.54 -22.43
N THR A 133 -9.95 7.93 -23.35
CA THR A 133 -9.53 6.64 -23.95
C THR A 133 -8.17 6.76 -24.61
N ASP A 134 -7.83 7.96 -25.09
CA ASP A 134 -6.64 8.25 -25.87
C ASP A 134 -5.45 8.69 -24.99
N ALA A 135 -4.57 7.73 -24.70
CA ALA A 135 -3.26 7.98 -24.09
C ALA A 135 -2.22 8.41 -25.16
N THR A 136 -2.58 9.35 -26.06
CA THR A 136 -1.79 9.65 -27.26
C THR A 136 -0.37 10.06 -26.91
N GLY A 137 0.62 9.44 -27.56
CA GLY A 137 2.04 9.70 -27.31
C GLY A 137 2.59 9.13 -25.99
N PHE A 138 1.75 8.58 -25.11
CA PHE A 138 2.21 7.83 -23.93
C PHE A 138 2.48 6.37 -24.28
N THR A 139 3.59 5.83 -23.78
CA THR A 139 3.96 4.42 -23.90
C THR A 139 3.77 3.73 -22.56
N TRP A 140 2.89 2.72 -22.49
CA TRP A 140 2.70 1.87 -21.31
C TRP A 140 3.98 1.06 -21.01
N PHE A 141 4.40 1.03 -19.75
CA PHE A 141 5.63 0.36 -19.34
C PHE A 141 5.47 -0.54 -18.09
N ASN A 142 4.42 -0.33 -17.29
CA ASN A 142 4.14 -1.16 -16.12
C ASN A 142 2.65 -1.32 -15.80
N GLU A 143 2.30 -2.47 -15.22
CA GLU A 143 0.97 -2.80 -14.70
C GLU A 143 1.13 -3.37 -13.28
N TRP A 144 0.25 -2.98 -12.36
CA TRP A 144 0.04 -3.62 -11.07
C TRP A 144 -1.32 -4.32 -11.08
N LYS A 145 -1.39 -5.52 -10.48
CA LYS A 145 -2.57 -6.39 -10.56
C LYS A 145 -3.16 -6.71 -9.20
N GLY A 146 -4.48 -6.79 -9.14
CA GLY A 146 -5.25 -7.34 -8.03
C GLY A 146 -4.96 -8.83 -7.78
N THR A 147 -5.41 -9.42 -6.66
CA THR A 147 -5.36 -10.89 -6.53
C THR A 147 -6.39 -11.62 -7.39
N ASP A 148 -7.37 -10.90 -7.94
CA ASP A 148 -8.24 -11.32 -9.03
C ASP A 148 -7.51 -11.40 -10.39
N GLY A 149 -6.27 -10.91 -10.47
CA GLY A 149 -5.47 -10.84 -11.69
C GLY A 149 -5.80 -9.67 -12.61
N GLN A 150 -6.77 -8.82 -12.26
CA GLN A 150 -7.13 -7.64 -13.03
C GLN A 150 -6.12 -6.51 -12.79
N VAL A 151 -5.99 -5.59 -13.75
CA VAL A 151 -5.12 -4.42 -13.59
C VAL A 151 -5.75 -3.44 -12.61
N SER A 152 -5.12 -3.21 -11.46
CA SER A 152 -5.56 -2.23 -10.45
C SER A 152 -4.94 -0.85 -10.68
N LEU A 153 -3.78 -0.79 -11.33
CA LEU A 153 -3.10 0.42 -11.75
C LEU A 153 -2.21 0.12 -12.97
N ALA A 154 -2.16 1.02 -13.94
CA ALA A 154 -1.21 0.99 -15.04
C ALA A 154 -0.43 2.31 -15.15
N ALA A 155 0.83 2.24 -15.61
CA ALA A 155 1.68 3.41 -15.83
C ALA A 155 2.15 3.50 -17.29
N ALA A 156 2.05 4.71 -17.84
CA ALA A 156 2.62 5.09 -19.12
C ALA A 156 3.46 6.36 -18.99
N ARG A 157 4.38 6.59 -19.94
CA ARG A 157 5.25 7.78 -19.98
C ARG A 157 5.33 8.40 -21.37
N ASN A 158 5.51 9.71 -21.42
CA ASN A 158 5.78 10.49 -22.62
C ASN A 158 6.89 11.52 -22.30
N GLY A 159 8.11 11.27 -22.77
CA GLY A 159 9.28 12.04 -22.34
C GLY A 159 9.46 11.98 -20.82
N GLY A 160 9.45 13.16 -20.16
CA GLY A 160 9.49 13.27 -18.71
C GLY A 160 8.13 13.20 -18.00
N ALA A 161 7.00 13.22 -18.73
CA ALA A 161 5.66 13.20 -18.16
C ALA A 161 5.14 11.75 -17.99
N TYR A 162 4.24 11.54 -17.03
CA TYR A 162 3.66 10.22 -16.72
C TYR A 162 2.13 10.25 -16.72
N LEU A 163 1.53 9.10 -16.94
CA LEU A 163 0.10 8.83 -16.78
C LEU A 163 -0.04 7.62 -15.87
N LEU A 164 -0.75 7.77 -14.75
CA LEU A 164 -1.21 6.67 -13.91
C LEU A 164 -2.71 6.47 -14.12
N ARG A 165 -3.09 5.28 -14.60
CA ARG A 165 -4.48 4.91 -14.87
C ARG A 165 -4.97 3.88 -13.85
N PHE A 166 -6.03 4.22 -13.15
CA PHE A 166 -6.84 3.29 -12.37
C PHE A 166 -8.07 2.95 -13.21
N PRO A 167 -8.16 1.73 -13.79
CA PRO A 167 -9.24 1.37 -14.71
C PRO A 167 -10.62 1.64 -14.11
N ASP A 168 -11.52 2.18 -14.93
CA ASP A 168 -12.90 2.58 -14.59
C ASP A 168 -13.05 3.60 -13.44
N LEU A 169 -11.94 4.20 -12.97
CA LEU A 169 -11.91 5.08 -11.80
C LEU A 169 -11.33 6.47 -12.13
N ALA A 170 -10.06 6.54 -12.55
CA ALA A 170 -9.38 7.82 -12.76
C ALA A 170 -8.08 7.70 -13.57
N ASP A 171 -7.74 8.79 -14.26
CA ASP A 171 -6.43 9.05 -14.86
C ASP A 171 -5.73 10.20 -14.13
N PHE A 172 -4.47 10.00 -13.72
CA PHE A 172 -3.62 11.02 -13.12
C PHE A 172 -2.47 11.34 -14.08
N HIS A 173 -2.56 12.49 -14.76
CA HIS A 173 -1.49 13.00 -15.60
C HIS A 173 -0.48 13.79 -14.76
N ILE A 174 0.77 13.34 -14.72
CA ILE A 174 1.87 13.96 -13.98
C ILE A 174 2.75 14.72 -14.96
N GLY A 175 2.93 16.03 -14.72
CA GLY A 175 3.77 16.91 -15.54
C GLY A 175 5.24 16.49 -15.55
N SER A 176 5.98 16.89 -16.58
CA SER A 176 7.41 16.56 -16.73
C SER A 176 8.31 17.26 -15.70
N ASP A 177 7.79 18.27 -15.01
CA ASP A 177 8.38 18.94 -13.86
C ASP A 177 8.20 18.16 -12.54
N LEU A 178 7.30 17.16 -12.54
CA LEU A 178 6.78 16.47 -11.35
C LEU A 178 6.11 17.42 -10.34
N GLY A 179 5.84 18.67 -10.75
CA GLY A 179 5.25 19.75 -9.95
C GLY A 179 3.75 19.91 -10.17
N THR A 180 3.22 19.33 -11.24
CA THR A 180 1.79 19.38 -11.58
C THR A 180 1.19 17.97 -11.69
N ILE A 181 -0.03 17.78 -11.17
CA ILE A 181 -0.88 16.61 -11.42
C ILE A 181 -2.25 17.09 -11.91
N THR A 182 -2.77 16.53 -13.00
CA THR A 182 -4.16 16.70 -13.41
C THR A 182 -4.93 15.40 -13.19
N VAL A 183 -5.96 15.47 -12.34
CA VAL A 183 -6.88 14.37 -12.04
C VAL A 183 -8.03 14.41 -13.03
N ARG A 184 -8.23 13.32 -13.77
CA ARG A 184 -9.39 13.08 -14.62
C ARG A 184 -10.22 11.97 -13.98
N SER A 185 -11.45 12.28 -13.61
CA SER A 185 -12.34 11.38 -12.87
C SER A 185 -13.32 10.68 -13.80
N ALA A 186 -13.46 9.36 -13.70
CA ALA A 186 -14.55 8.67 -14.39
C ALA A 186 -15.91 9.19 -13.87
N GLN A 187 -16.90 9.20 -14.76
CA GLN A 187 -18.26 9.58 -14.47
C GLN A 187 -18.80 8.80 -13.25
N ASN A 188 -19.11 9.54 -12.17
CA ASN A 188 -19.53 9.06 -10.84
C ASN A 188 -18.45 8.58 -9.85
N ALA A 189 -17.15 8.75 -10.08
CA ALA A 189 -16.16 8.45 -9.04
C ALA A 189 -16.24 9.48 -7.88
N ALA A 190 -16.32 9.00 -6.64
CA ALA A 190 -16.46 9.84 -5.45
C ALA A 190 -15.17 10.64 -5.16
N GLN A 191 -15.29 11.94 -4.85
CA GLN A 191 -14.14 12.82 -4.61
C GLN A 191 -13.21 12.31 -3.49
N ASP A 192 -13.77 11.84 -2.37
CA ASP A 192 -13.00 11.26 -1.27
C ASP A 192 -12.14 10.07 -1.73
N PHE A 193 -12.66 9.26 -2.66
CA PHE A 193 -11.94 8.11 -3.23
C PHE A 193 -10.85 8.56 -4.22
N LEU A 194 -11.07 9.62 -5.00
CA LEU A 194 -10.04 10.21 -5.85
C LEU A 194 -8.90 10.82 -5.03
N ALA A 195 -9.24 11.59 -3.98
CA ALA A 195 -8.29 12.20 -3.06
C ALA A 195 -7.47 11.13 -2.33
N HIS A 196 -8.12 10.01 -2.03
CA HIS A 196 -7.50 8.83 -1.47
C HIS A 196 -6.49 8.17 -2.43
N LEU A 197 -6.87 7.88 -3.69
CA LEU A 197 -5.93 7.37 -4.70
C LEU A 197 -4.74 8.33 -4.92
N LEU A 198 -5.00 9.64 -4.90
CA LEU A 198 -3.99 10.67 -5.04
C LEU A 198 -2.95 10.61 -3.91
N ILE A 199 -3.38 10.64 -2.65
CA ILE A 199 -2.47 10.70 -1.49
C ILE A 199 -1.77 9.36 -1.24
N ASP A 200 -2.46 8.23 -1.40
CA ASP A 200 -1.93 6.91 -1.00
C ASP A 200 -1.22 6.16 -2.14
N GLN A 201 -1.39 6.55 -3.41
CA GLN A 201 -0.77 5.86 -4.56
C GLN A 201 -0.01 6.76 -5.53
N VAL A 202 -0.50 7.99 -5.80
CA VAL A 202 0.08 8.86 -6.82
C VAL A 202 1.19 9.75 -6.26
N ILE A 203 0.91 10.53 -5.21
CA ILE A 203 1.89 11.43 -4.57
C ILE A 203 3.14 10.65 -4.07
N PRO A 204 3.03 9.47 -3.41
CA PRO A 204 4.18 8.66 -3.01
C PRO A 204 5.10 8.28 -4.18
N ARG A 205 4.51 7.98 -5.34
CA ARG A 205 5.25 7.64 -6.57
C ARG A 205 5.93 8.86 -7.20
N VAL A 206 5.26 10.00 -7.23
CA VAL A 206 5.85 11.29 -7.66
C VAL A 206 7.02 11.66 -6.74
N LEU A 207 6.89 11.46 -5.43
CA LEU A 207 7.96 11.71 -4.47
C LEU A 207 9.15 10.76 -4.63
N ASN A 208 8.92 9.48 -4.93
CA ASN A 208 10.02 8.56 -5.25
C ASN A 208 10.72 8.93 -6.56
N GLN A 209 9.96 9.37 -7.57
CA GLN A 209 10.52 9.88 -8.82
C GLN A 209 11.42 11.12 -8.56
N LYS A 210 10.98 12.04 -7.68
CA LYS A 210 11.78 13.18 -7.16
C LYS A 210 12.99 12.76 -6.31
N GLY A 211 13.08 11.51 -5.88
CA GLY A 211 14.24 10.92 -5.20
C GLY A 211 14.08 10.62 -3.70
N LEU A 212 12.87 10.76 -3.14
CA LEU A 212 12.59 10.40 -1.74
C LEU A 212 12.33 8.89 -1.58
N LEU A 213 12.70 8.31 -0.44
CA LEU A 213 12.47 6.89 -0.14
C LEU A 213 11.09 6.69 0.50
N VAL A 214 10.04 6.70 -0.30
CA VAL A 214 8.66 6.49 0.18
C VAL A 214 8.30 5.00 0.17
N VAL A 215 8.08 4.41 1.35
CA VAL A 215 7.82 2.97 1.53
C VAL A 215 6.35 2.68 1.86
N HIS A 216 5.87 1.51 1.43
CA HIS A 216 4.56 0.96 1.78
C HIS A 216 4.58 0.38 3.19
N ALA A 217 4.30 1.21 4.18
CA ALA A 217 4.49 0.90 5.60
C ALA A 217 3.33 1.37 6.48
N SER A 218 3.08 0.63 7.55
CA SER A 218 2.23 1.06 8.67
C SER A 218 3.13 1.33 9.87
N ALA A 219 3.01 2.48 10.54
CA ALA A 219 3.88 2.86 11.65
C ALA A 219 3.11 3.33 12.88
N VAL A 220 3.66 3.04 14.05
CA VAL A 220 3.10 3.41 15.36
C VAL A 220 4.17 3.93 16.31
N ALA A 221 3.78 4.85 17.19
CA ALA A 221 4.56 5.26 18.35
C ALA A 221 4.09 4.43 19.56
N LEU A 222 4.98 3.59 20.07
CA LEU A 222 4.73 2.74 21.23
C LEU A 222 4.62 3.59 22.52
N PRO A 223 3.97 3.08 23.59
CA PRO A 223 3.88 3.80 24.87
C PRO A 223 5.23 4.21 25.50
N CYS A 224 6.33 3.54 25.14
CA CYS A 224 7.69 3.91 25.55
C CYS A 224 8.32 5.04 24.70
N GLY A 225 7.56 5.68 23.81
CA GLY A 225 8.00 6.78 22.94
C GLY A 225 8.74 6.34 21.67
N ARG A 226 9.08 5.06 21.51
CA ARG A 226 9.76 4.53 20.33
C ARG A 226 8.81 4.41 19.14
N VAL A 227 9.23 4.87 17.97
CA VAL A 227 8.46 4.74 16.72
C VAL A 227 8.99 3.57 15.91
N ILE A 228 8.10 2.71 15.46
CA ILE A 228 8.41 1.52 14.68
C ILE A 228 7.51 1.44 13.44
N ALA A 229 8.02 0.85 12.37
CA ALA A 229 7.30 0.68 11.11
C ALA A 229 7.30 -0.79 10.66
N PHE A 230 6.18 -1.22 10.07
CA PHE A 230 6.01 -2.54 9.46
C PHE A 230 5.99 -2.41 7.95
N VAL A 231 6.80 -3.22 7.25
CA VAL A 231 6.85 -3.36 5.79
C VAL A 231 6.68 -4.82 5.38
N GLY A 232 6.48 -5.06 4.09
CA GLY A 232 6.21 -6.38 3.52
C GLY A 232 5.15 -6.29 2.42
N ARG A 233 4.88 -7.39 1.74
CA ARG A 233 3.92 -7.46 0.62
C ARG A 233 2.51 -7.00 1.04
N GLY A 234 1.70 -6.62 0.06
CA GLY A 234 0.25 -6.44 0.24
C GLY A 234 -0.37 -7.68 0.89
N GLY A 235 -1.32 -7.49 1.82
CA GLY A 235 -2.01 -8.58 2.50
C GLY A 235 -1.34 -9.16 3.75
N LEU A 236 -0.04 -8.93 4.00
CA LEU A 236 0.66 -9.49 5.18
C LEU A 236 0.28 -8.84 6.54
N GLY A 237 -0.87 -8.17 6.63
CA GLY A 237 -1.43 -7.67 7.88
C GLY A 237 -0.72 -6.47 8.51
N LYS A 238 0.04 -5.66 7.76
CA LYS A 238 0.74 -4.45 8.27
C LYS A 238 -0.21 -3.54 9.06
N SER A 239 -1.29 -3.09 8.40
CA SER A 239 -2.34 -2.25 8.98
C SER A 239 -3.02 -2.91 10.17
N THR A 240 -3.25 -4.22 10.12
CA THR A 240 -3.90 -5.00 11.19
C THR A 240 -3.00 -5.14 12.42
N LEU A 241 -1.68 -5.28 12.25
CA LEU A 241 -0.74 -5.32 13.37
C LEU A 241 -0.53 -3.92 13.99
N ALA A 242 -0.48 -2.88 13.16
CA ALA A 242 -0.49 -1.49 13.63
C ALA A 242 -1.79 -1.17 14.42
N ALA A 243 -2.94 -1.59 13.90
CA ALA A 243 -4.23 -1.48 14.57
C ALA A 243 -4.26 -2.19 15.94
N ALA A 244 -3.75 -3.43 16.01
CA ALA A 244 -3.68 -4.18 17.25
C ALA A 244 -2.77 -3.49 18.30
N LEU A 245 -1.68 -2.84 17.87
CA LEU A 245 -0.84 -2.01 18.74
C LEU A 245 -1.54 -0.72 19.19
N VAL A 246 -2.38 -0.11 18.33
CA VAL A 246 -3.19 1.07 18.67
C VAL A 246 -4.26 0.74 19.73
N VAL A 247 -4.97 -0.38 19.58
CA VAL A 247 -5.92 -0.89 20.59
C VAL A 247 -5.24 -1.14 21.95
N ARG A 248 -3.93 -1.40 21.95
CA ARG A 248 -3.10 -1.59 23.15
C ARG A 248 -2.47 -0.29 23.69
N GLY A 249 -2.86 0.87 23.17
CA GLY A 249 -2.43 2.19 23.65
C GLY A 249 -1.23 2.80 22.91
N SER A 250 -0.80 2.23 21.79
CA SER A 250 0.15 2.91 20.89
C SER A 250 -0.57 4.02 20.12
N LYS A 251 0.15 5.08 19.73
CA LYS A 251 -0.38 6.08 18.80
C LYS A 251 -0.12 5.64 17.36
N LEU A 252 -1.10 5.83 16.48
CA LEU A 252 -0.91 5.68 15.04
C LEU A 252 -0.03 6.82 14.51
N VAL A 253 1.03 6.49 13.77
CA VAL A 253 1.83 7.48 13.02
C VAL A 253 1.33 7.56 11.59
N THR A 254 1.16 6.40 10.92
CA THR A 254 0.61 6.31 9.56
C THR A 254 0.18 4.88 9.23
N ASP A 255 -0.67 4.76 8.22
CA ASP A 255 -0.90 3.53 7.48
C ASP A 255 -0.59 3.78 5.99
N ASP A 256 -0.24 2.71 5.28
CA ASP A 256 0.21 2.70 3.88
C ASP A 256 1.47 3.50 3.52
N CYS A 257 1.70 4.75 3.96
CA CYS A 257 2.79 5.58 3.42
C CYS A 257 3.72 6.18 4.49
N LEU A 258 5.03 5.99 4.31
CA LEU A 258 6.07 6.62 5.14
C LEU A 258 7.27 7.04 4.28
N VAL A 259 7.70 8.30 4.37
CA VAL A 259 8.99 8.73 3.80
C VAL A 259 10.09 8.38 4.81
N LEU A 260 11.10 7.64 4.37
CA LEU A 260 12.32 7.40 5.15
C LEU A 260 13.41 8.38 4.72
N ASP A 261 14.05 9.02 5.70
CA ASP A 261 15.13 9.97 5.47
C ASP A 261 16.17 9.94 6.60
N ARG A 262 17.26 10.70 6.45
CA ARG A 262 18.29 10.88 7.46
C ARG A 262 18.44 12.36 7.83
N GLU A 263 17.96 12.71 9.01
CA GLU A 263 17.99 14.08 9.54
C GLU A 263 18.85 14.14 10.80
N SER A 264 19.76 15.12 10.87
CA SER A 264 20.60 15.38 12.06
C SER A 264 21.36 14.15 12.61
N GLY A 265 21.61 13.16 11.75
CA GLY A 265 22.30 11.91 12.11
C GLY A 265 21.37 10.73 12.44
N ALA A 266 20.11 10.99 12.80
CA ALA A 266 19.09 9.96 13.02
C ALA A 266 18.39 9.56 11.71
N ILE A 267 17.76 8.39 11.69
CA ILE A 267 16.81 8.01 10.63
C ILE A 267 15.42 8.45 11.07
N THR A 268 14.70 9.16 10.19
CA THR A 268 13.36 9.63 10.45
C THR A 268 12.34 9.02 9.50
N GLY A 269 11.12 8.82 10.01
CA GLY A 269 9.93 8.47 9.25
C GLY A 269 8.97 9.67 9.24
N ARG A 270 8.61 10.15 8.05
CA ARG A 270 7.68 11.29 7.87
C ARG A 270 6.38 10.79 7.24
N PRO A 271 5.23 10.88 7.94
CA PRO A 271 3.95 10.39 7.45
C PRO A 271 3.22 11.43 6.59
N PRO A 272 2.36 11.05 5.64
CA PRO A 272 1.51 12.02 4.96
C PRO A 272 0.39 12.51 5.88
N TYR A 273 -0.23 11.57 6.61
CA TYR A 273 -1.29 11.77 7.59
C TYR A 273 -1.49 10.50 8.42
N GLY A 274 -2.03 10.65 9.63
CA GLY A 274 -2.45 9.53 10.47
C GLY A 274 -3.88 9.11 10.16
N SER A 275 -4.07 8.10 9.29
CA SER A 275 -5.32 7.34 9.20
C SER A 275 -5.03 5.85 9.06
N LEU A 276 -6.01 5.01 9.35
CA LEU A 276 -5.89 3.55 9.38
C LEU A 276 -6.98 2.94 8.51
N ARG A 277 -6.64 1.99 7.63
CA ARG A 277 -7.61 1.37 6.72
C ARG A 277 -7.68 -0.13 6.88
N LEU A 278 -8.81 -0.60 7.39
CA LEU A 278 -9.01 -2.01 7.75
C LEU A 278 -10.18 -2.64 6.99
N TRP A 279 -10.04 -3.94 6.77
CA TRP A 279 -11.14 -4.80 6.36
C TRP A 279 -12.15 -4.97 7.52
N PRO A 280 -13.45 -5.23 7.23
CA PRO A 280 -14.48 -5.38 8.25
C PRO A 280 -14.21 -6.48 9.28
N ASP A 281 -13.53 -7.56 8.89
CA ASP A 281 -13.12 -8.65 9.78
C ASP A 281 -12.04 -8.21 10.79
N SER A 282 -11.01 -7.49 10.32
CA SER A 282 -10.00 -6.89 11.18
C SER A 282 -10.56 -5.83 12.11
N ILE A 283 -11.63 -5.13 11.73
CA ILE A 283 -12.35 -4.21 12.61
C ILE A 283 -13.11 -5.01 13.68
N ALA A 284 -13.92 -5.99 13.27
CA ALA A 284 -14.70 -6.83 14.17
C ALA A 284 -13.84 -7.65 15.16
N ALA A 285 -12.60 -7.97 14.80
CA ALA A 285 -11.66 -8.70 15.64
C ALA A 285 -10.86 -7.82 16.62
N LEU A 286 -10.73 -6.51 16.37
CA LEU A 286 -9.85 -5.62 17.14
C LEU A 286 -10.57 -4.49 17.87
N PHE A 287 -11.70 -4.03 17.36
CA PHE A 287 -12.38 -2.83 17.84
C PHE A 287 -13.80 -3.14 18.33
N ASP A 288 -14.16 -2.57 19.48
CA ASP A 288 -15.55 -2.53 19.92
C ASP A 288 -16.42 -1.76 18.91
N ARG A 289 -17.71 -2.16 18.83
CA ARG A 289 -18.68 -1.68 17.82
C ARG A 289 -18.94 -0.16 17.80
N ASN A 290 -18.41 0.59 18.75
CA ASN A 290 -18.61 2.04 18.89
C ASN A 290 -17.52 2.88 18.20
N ASN A 291 -16.50 2.26 17.58
CA ASN A 291 -15.44 3.01 16.91
C ASN A 291 -15.89 3.57 15.56
N ALA A 292 -15.56 4.83 15.29
CA ALA A 292 -16.04 5.61 14.13
C ALA A 292 -15.32 5.25 12.80
N PHE A 293 -15.30 3.97 12.44
CA PHE A 293 -14.90 3.51 11.12
C PHE A 293 -15.94 3.90 10.07
N ARG A 294 -15.51 4.45 8.93
CA ARG A 294 -16.39 4.85 7.82
C ARG A 294 -15.88 4.29 6.49
N PRO A 295 -16.76 3.86 5.57
CA PRO A 295 -16.33 3.52 4.22
C PRO A 295 -15.86 4.79 3.49
N ILE A 296 -14.83 4.68 2.64
CA ILE A 296 -14.29 5.81 1.86
C ILE A 296 -15.18 6.13 0.64
N SER A 297 -15.96 5.16 0.17
CA SER A 297 -16.96 5.26 -0.89
C SER A 297 -18.01 4.16 -0.70
N GLU A 298 -19.12 4.21 -1.42
CA GLU A 298 -20.16 3.16 -1.37
C GLU A 298 -19.63 1.76 -1.75
N SER A 299 -18.57 1.71 -2.57
CA SER A 299 -17.89 0.49 -3.02
C SER A 299 -16.63 0.14 -2.21
N ALA A 300 -16.29 0.89 -1.16
CA ALA A 300 -15.04 0.70 -0.43
C ALA A 300 -15.03 -0.61 0.39
N GLU A 301 -14.16 -1.54 -0.01
CA GLU A 301 -13.95 -2.81 0.71
C GLU A 301 -13.34 -2.63 2.11
N LYS A 302 -12.61 -1.53 2.31
CA LYS A 302 -11.99 -1.15 3.58
C LYS A 302 -12.63 0.10 4.15
N PHE A 303 -12.72 0.12 5.48
CA PHE A 303 -13.21 1.25 6.24
C PHE A 303 -12.02 2.00 6.84
N GLN A 304 -12.10 3.33 6.83
CA GLN A 304 -11.10 4.22 7.39
C GLN A 304 -11.48 4.63 8.81
N TRP A 305 -10.48 4.66 9.68
CA TRP A 305 -10.54 5.38 10.95
C TRP A 305 -9.49 6.49 10.95
N ILE A 306 -9.87 7.65 11.48
CA ILE A 306 -9.01 8.81 11.65
C ILE A 306 -9.00 9.11 13.15
N PRO A 307 -7.82 9.15 13.82
CA PRO A 307 -7.72 9.55 15.22
C PRO A 307 -8.25 10.97 15.45
N GLU A 308 -8.98 11.18 16.54
CA GLU A 308 -9.54 12.50 16.90
C GLU A 308 -8.43 13.52 17.16
N THR A 309 -7.41 13.14 17.92
CA THR A 309 -6.18 13.92 18.08
C THR A 309 -5.23 13.64 16.92
N ARG A 310 -5.31 14.47 15.88
CA ARG A 310 -4.23 14.61 14.90
C ARG A 310 -3.07 15.34 15.58
N ASP A 311 -1.89 14.72 15.69
CA ASP A 311 -0.67 15.52 15.83
C ASP A 311 -0.60 16.43 14.59
N SER A 312 -0.33 17.73 14.82
CA SER A 312 -0.66 18.79 13.86
C SER A 312 0.31 18.87 12.68
N GLY A 313 0.16 17.93 11.74
CA GLY A 313 0.92 17.83 10.49
C GLY A 313 2.08 16.83 10.55
N SER A 314 2.59 16.48 9.36
CA SER A 314 3.82 15.71 9.15
C SER A 314 4.94 16.21 10.06
N SER A 315 5.20 15.48 11.14
CA SER A 315 6.38 15.69 11.97
C SER A 315 7.30 14.49 11.78
N ALA A 316 8.59 14.76 11.65
CA ALA A 316 9.58 13.72 11.46
C ALA A 316 9.76 12.94 12.76
N HIS A 317 9.41 11.66 12.74
CA HIS A 317 9.58 10.77 13.89
C HIS A 317 10.88 10.00 13.75
N ALA A 318 11.76 10.06 14.76
CA ALA A 318 12.96 9.22 14.79
C ALA A 318 12.55 7.72 14.82
N LEU A 319 12.96 6.96 13.80
CA LEU A 319 12.53 5.59 13.57
C LEU A 319 13.46 4.59 14.27
N SER A 320 12.96 3.92 15.30
CA SER A 320 13.74 2.99 16.12
C SER A 320 13.95 1.62 15.48
N ALA A 321 13.02 1.14 14.65
CA ALA A 321 13.16 -0.13 13.93
C ALA A 321 12.18 -0.27 12.75
N LEU A 322 12.58 -1.05 11.76
CA LEU A 322 11.78 -1.49 10.63
C LEU A 322 11.55 -3.02 10.70
N PHE A 323 10.30 -3.44 10.64
CA PHE A 323 9.87 -4.83 10.75
C PHE A 323 9.37 -5.35 9.40
N VAL A 324 10.12 -6.25 8.79
CA VAL A 324 9.74 -6.95 7.57
C VAL A 324 8.85 -8.13 7.96
N LEU A 325 7.56 -8.01 7.66
CA LEU A 325 6.57 -9.04 7.91
C LEU A 325 6.79 -10.23 6.98
N ASP A 326 6.99 -11.40 7.58
CA ASP A 326 7.28 -12.65 6.87
C ASP A 326 6.01 -13.25 6.23
N GLU A 327 6.16 -13.98 5.13
CA GLU A 327 5.05 -14.76 4.58
C GLU A 327 4.71 -15.92 5.52
N PRO A 328 3.42 -16.23 5.74
CA PRO A 328 3.04 -17.40 6.53
C PRO A 328 3.49 -18.69 5.85
N ASP A 329 4.00 -19.63 6.64
CA ASP A 329 4.19 -21.01 6.23
C ASP A 329 2.83 -21.76 6.12
N ALA A 330 2.89 -23.06 5.80
CA ALA A 330 1.70 -23.89 5.63
C ALA A 330 0.81 -24.01 6.91
N ASP A 331 1.38 -23.80 8.09
CA ASP A 331 0.67 -23.83 9.38
C ASP A 331 0.16 -22.44 9.81
N GLY A 332 0.56 -21.40 9.05
CA GLY A 332 0.18 -20.01 9.22
C GLY A 332 1.26 -19.14 9.88
N GLY A 333 2.47 -19.65 10.09
CA GLY A 333 3.56 -19.00 10.81
C GLY A 333 3.74 -19.52 12.25
N PRO A 334 4.88 -19.22 12.89
CA PRO A 334 5.30 -19.86 14.14
C PRO A 334 4.40 -19.48 15.33
N GLU A 335 4.07 -20.49 16.16
CA GLU A 335 3.20 -20.36 17.35
C GLU A 335 3.66 -19.26 18.32
N GLN A 336 4.97 -19.08 18.45
CA GLN A 336 5.56 -17.98 19.21
C GLN A 336 6.13 -16.92 18.25
N PRO A 337 5.82 -15.63 18.44
CA PRO A 337 6.40 -14.55 17.65
C PRO A 337 7.94 -14.58 17.70
N ARG A 338 8.56 -14.42 16.54
CA ARG A 338 10.01 -14.45 16.38
C ARG A 338 10.48 -13.23 15.61
N MET A 339 11.61 -12.68 16.05
CA MET A 339 12.30 -11.57 15.38
C MET A 339 13.75 -11.95 15.11
N VAL A 340 14.24 -11.66 13.91
CA VAL A 340 15.60 -11.99 13.46
C VAL A 340 16.21 -10.79 12.73
N PRO A 341 17.43 -10.33 13.05
CA PRO A 341 18.07 -9.24 12.31
C PRO A 341 18.29 -9.64 10.85
N LEU A 342 18.05 -8.71 9.93
CA LEU A 342 18.44 -8.89 8.54
C LEU A 342 19.91 -8.49 8.35
N SER A 343 20.58 -9.14 7.40
CA SER A 343 21.87 -8.67 6.88
C SER A 343 21.69 -7.30 6.22
N GLY A 344 22.78 -6.54 6.07
CA GLY A 344 22.70 -5.23 5.43
C GLY A 344 22.07 -5.26 4.03
N SER A 345 22.40 -6.28 3.22
CA SER A 345 21.77 -6.51 1.92
C SER A 345 20.30 -6.90 2.02
N GLY A 346 19.92 -7.78 2.95
CA GLY A 346 18.52 -8.18 3.16
C GLY A 346 17.64 -7.02 3.63
N ALA A 347 18.18 -6.17 4.51
CA ALA A 347 17.55 -4.94 4.97
C ALA A 347 17.35 -3.94 3.84
N SER A 348 18.38 -3.69 3.03
CA SER A 348 18.27 -2.79 1.87
C SER A 348 17.27 -3.30 0.84
N MET A 349 17.26 -4.60 0.55
CA MET A 349 16.28 -5.19 -0.37
C MET A 349 14.85 -5.06 0.14
N ALA A 350 14.59 -5.33 1.43
CA ALA A 350 13.26 -5.16 2.00
C ALA A 350 12.75 -3.70 1.92
N ILE A 351 13.63 -2.72 2.10
CA ILE A 351 13.31 -1.30 1.88
C ILE A 351 12.96 -1.08 0.40
N ILE A 352 13.82 -1.50 -0.54
CA ILE A 352 13.64 -1.31 -1.99
C ILE A 352 12.33 -1.94 -2.49
N GLU A 353 12.02 -3.17 -2.07
CA GLU A 353 10.80 -3.89 -2.44
C GLU A 353 9.52 -3.19 -1.94
N SER A 354 9.62 -2.46 -0.82
CA SER A 354 8.52 -1.68 -0.25
C SER A 354 8.36 -0.29 -0.90
N LEU A 355 9.26 0.18 -1.76
CA LEU A 355 9.19 1.54 -2.33
C LEU A 355 8.01 1.72 -3.30
N PHE A 356 7.40 2.91 -3.24
CA PHE A 356 6.46 3.41 -4.24
C PHE A 356 7.20 3.85 -5.52
N VAL A 357 7.81 2.91 -6.25
CA VAL A 357 8.49 3.24 -7.51
C VAL A 357 7.47 3.64 -8.59
N LEU A 358 7.71 4.77 -9.27
CA LEU A 358 6.91 5.21 -10.43
C LEU A 358 7.39 4.53 -11.72
N ASP A 359 8.65 4.79 -12.10
CA ASP A 359 9.30 4.22 -13.29
C ASP A 359 10.42 3.26 -12.89
N ILE A 360 10.13 1.96 -12.95
CA ILE A 360 11.08 0.89 -12.62
C ILE A 360 12.14 0.68 -13.71
N ASP A 361 11.89 1.16 -14.93
CA ASP A 361 12.83 1.06 -16.05
C ASP A 361 13.76 2.31 -16.10
N ASN A 362 13.57 3.29 -15.21
CA ASN A 362 14.42 4.47 -15.07
C ASN A 362 15.65 4.18 -14.18
N ALA A 363 16.80 3.99 -14.83
CA ALA A 363 18.05 3.61 -14.17
C ALA A 363 18.54 4.61 -13.10
N ASP A 364 18.28 5.92 -13.27
CA ASP A 364 18.69 6.93 -12.28
C ASP A 364 17.84 6.87 -11.01
N VAL A 365 16.52 6.68 -11.16
CA VAL A 365 15.60 6.49 -10.03
C VAL A 365 15.96 5.21 -9.28
N VAL A 366 16.12 4.09 -9.99
CA VAL A 366 16.53 2.80 -9.40
C VAL A 366 17.89 2.94 -8.70
N GLY A 367 18.86 3.61 -9.32
CA GLY A 367 20.19 3.86 -8.74
C GLY A 367 20.14 4.73 -7.47
N ARG A 368 19.28 5.76 -7.43
CA ARG A 368 19.02 6.55 -6.22
C ARG A 368 18.39 5.70 -5.12
N ASN A 369 17.37 4.91 -5.45
CA ASN A 369 16.67 4.03 -4.51
C ASN A 369 17.61 3.01 -3.85
N VAL A 370 18.47 2.35 -4.63
CA VAL A 370 19.47 1.39 -4.11
C VAL A 370 20.48 2.07 -3.18
N ARG A 371 21.05 3.22 -3.59
CA ARG A 371 22.02 3.97 -2.78
C ARG A 371 21.38 4.50 -1.49
N GLY A 372 20.15 5.00 -1.57
CA GLY A 372 19.39 5.51 -0.43
C GLY A 372 19.10 4.42 0.60
N ALA A 373 18.54 3.28 0.18
CA ALA A 373 18.28 2.14 1.06
C ALA A 373 19.58 1.61 1.71
N ALA A 374 20.68 1.53 0.96
CA ALA A 374 21.99 1.16 1.51
C ALA A 374 22.51 2.19 2.54
N ALA A 375 22.29 3.50 2.31
CA ALA A 375 22.71 4.55 3.23
C ALA A 375 21.90 4.57 4.55
N LEU A 376 20.60 4.29 4.51
CA LEU A 376 19.78 4.12 5.72
C LEU A 376 20.29 2.96 6.59
N VAL A 377 20.58 1.81 5.95
CA VAL A 377 21.08 0.62 6.62
C VAL A 377 22.51 0.81 7.14
N ALA A 378 23.40 1.45 6.36
CA ALA A 378 24.74 1.82 6.80
C ALA A 378 24.73 2.82 7.99
N SER A 379 23.69 3.65 8.07
CA SER A 379 23.42 4.54 9.22
C SER A 379 22.83 3.79 10.43
N ARG A 380 22.85 2.45 10.41
CA ARG A 380 22.42 1.54 11.49
C ARG A 380 20.92 1.55 11.79
N LEU A 381 20.05 1.81 10.81
CA LEU A 381 18.63 1.50 10.95
C LEU A 381 18.44 0.01 11.29
N PRO A 382 17.86 -0.34 12.45
CA PRO A 382 17.62 -1.74 12.79
C PRO A 382 16.49 -2.29 11.93
N VAL A 383 16.77 -3.34 11.16
CA VAL A 383 15.78 -4.01 10.31
C VAL A 383 15.69 -5.48 10.68
N PHE A 384 14.49 -5.94 11.00
CA PHE A 384 14.24 -7.31 11.45
C PHE A 384 13.21 -8.00 10.57
N ARG A 385 13.38 -9.29 10.29
CA ARG A 385 12.29 -10.17 9.88
C ARG A 385 11.44 -10.49 11.10
N PHE A 386 10.12 -10.37 10.98
CA PHE A 386 9.16 -10.66 12.03
C PHE A 386 8.12 -11.68 11.55
N SER A 387 8.08 -12.82 12.24
CA SER A 387 7.27 -13.98 11.89
C SER A 387 6.41 -14.37 13.10
N TYR A 388 5.10 -14.56 12.90
CA TYR A 388 4.14 -15.00 13.92
C TYR A 388 2.94 -15.69 13.24
N THR A 389 2.20 -16.54 13.95
CA THR A 389 0.98 -17.17 13.42
C THR A 389 -0.07 -16.13 12.99
N ARG A 390 -0.49 -16.17 11.72
CA ARG A 390 -1.41 -15.20 11.10
C ARG A 390 -2.88 -15.50 11.40
N ARG A 391 -3.26 -15.31 12.66
CA ARG A 391 -4.65 -15.40 13.15
C ARG A 391 -4.92 -14.25 14.14
N TYR A 392 -6.17 -13.82 14.27
CA TYR A 392 -6.53 -12.68 15.11
C TYR A 392 -6.21 -12.93 16.60
N GLU A 393 -6.41 -14.16 17.07
CA GLU A 393 -6.11 -14.61 18.44
C GLU A 393 -4.61 -14.51 18.76
N SER A 394 -3.74 -14.61 17.75
CA SER A 394 -2.29 -14.52 17.89
C SER A 394 -1.76 -13.07 17.92
N LEU A 395 -2.56 -12.07 17.54
CA LEU A 395 -2.12 -10.67 17.49
C LEU A 395 -1.71 -10.14 18.87
N ALA A 396 -2.42 -10.50 19.94
CA ALA A 396 -2.07 -10.08 21.30
C ALA A 396 -0.65 -10.54 21.71
N ALA A 397 -0.27 -11.76 21.34
CA ALA A 397 1.08 -12.28 21.56
C ALA A 397 2.12 -11.57 20.69
N ALA A 398 1.81 -11.33 19.40
CA ALA A 398 2.69 -10.62 18.47
C ALA A 398 2.98 -9.18 18.93
N CYS A 399 1.95 -8.42 19.33
CA CYS A 399 2.09 -7.08 19.87
C CYS A 399 2.89 -7.07 21.18
N GLY A 400 2.55 -7.95 22.13
CA GLY A 400 3.26 -8.05 23.41
C GLY A 400 4.75 -8.39 23.24
N PHE A 401 5.10 -9.22 22.25
CA PHE A 401 6.50 -9.49 21.91
C PHE A 401 7.22 -8.22 21.41
N VAL A 402 6.62 -7.48 20.47
CA VAL A 402 7.20 -6.24 19.92
C VAL A 402 7.37 -5.18 21.01
N GLU A 403 6.37 -4.99 21.87
CA GLU A 403 6.41 -4.09 23.01
C GLU A 403 7.52 -4.47 24.01
N ALA A 404 7.68 -5.75 24.34
CA ALA A 404 8.74 -6.23 25.24
C ALA A 404 10.14 -5.97 24.65
N GLN A 405 10.34 -6.19 23.35
CA GLN A 405 11.59 -5.86 22.66
C GLN A 405 11.87 -4.35 22.61
N ALA A 406 10.83 -3.51 22.68
CA ALA A 406 10.92 -2.05 22.73
C ALA A 406 11.10 -1.48 24.16
N GLN A 407 10.94 -2.30 25.19
CA GLN A 407 11.11 -1.90 26.60
C GLN A 407 12.42 -2.41 27.21
N ALA A 408 12.90 -3.58 26.80
CA ALA A 408 14.10 -4.17 27.36
C ALA A 408 15.37 -3.34 27.05
N ALA A 409 16.17 -3.04 28.07
CA ALA A 409 17.46 -2.36 27.92
C ALA A 409 18.51 -3.19 27.14
N SER A 410 18.37 -4.52 27.15
CA SER A 410 19.10 -5.47 26.29
C SER A 410 18.24 -5.99 25.13
N GLY A 411 17.10 -5.34 24.85
CA GLY A 411 16.24 -5.65 23.72
C GLY A 411 16.93 -5.34 22.40
N MET A 412 16.47 -5.99 21.33
CA MET A 412 17.09 -5.82 20.01
C MET A 412 16.75 -4.47 19.35
N ILE A 413 15.68 -3.82 19.80
CA ILE A 413 15.32 -2.46 19.39
C ILE A 413 16.13 -1.48 20.25
N PRO A 414 16.91 -0.56 19.68
CA PRO A 414 17.62 0.47 20.45
C PRO A 414 16.66 1.55 20.96
N ALA A 415 17.11 2.34 21.93
CA ALA A 415 16.59 3.68 22.14
C ALA A 415 17.24 4.63 21.11
N ASN A 416 16.50 5.65 20.67
CA ASN A 416 16.99 6.66 19.73
C ASN A 416 17.88 7.69 20.42
#